data_AF-A0AAU6WLR0-F1
#
_entry.id   AF-A0AAU6WLR0-F1
#
_cell.length_a   1.000
_cell.length_b   1.000
_cell.length_c   1.000
_cell.angle_alpha   90.00
_cell.angle_beta   90.00
_cell.angle_gamma   90.00
#
_symmetry.space_group_name_H-M   'P 1'
#
loop_
_entity.id
_entity.type
_entity.pdbx_description
1 polymer ?
#
loop_
_entity_poly.entity_id
_entity_poly.type
_entity_poly.pdbx_seq_one_letter_code
_entity_poly.pdbx_strand_id
1 'polypeptide(L)'
;MVLTAIILNTVQDIELFFRKIIIFIPEKTLTMKGFLYILLCSDGSYYTGSTNNLECRLAQHQSGKGANHTKKRLPVRLVYYEEYDRIDLAFCREKQIQGWSRRKKEALIKGMPELLPELAIAYRDLRESDA
;
A
#
# COMPACT_ATOMS: atom_id res chain seq x y z
N MET A 1 -61.45 3.26 23.38
CA MET A 1 -60.60 2.67 22.32
C MET A 1 -59.60 3.68 21.72
N VAL A 2 -58.93 4.53 22.53
CA VAL A 2 -57.96 5.50 21.96
C VAL A 2 -56.66 5.67 22.78
N LEU A 3 -56.49 5.02 23.94
CA LEU A 3 -55.25 5.18 24.73
C LEU A 3 -54.20 4.07 24.58
N THR A 4 -54.48 2.96 23.92
CA THR A 4 -53.48 1.88 23.72
C THR A 4 -52.67 2.01 22.42
N ALA A 5 -53.04 2.91 21.50
CA ALA A 5 -52.39 3.02 20.20
C ALA A 5 -51.24 4.05 20.14
N ILE A 6 -51.07 4.90 21.16
CA ILE A 6 -50.06 5.97 21.12
C ILE A 6 -48.68 5.49 21.60
N ILE A 7 -48.62 4.43 22.43
CA ILE A 7 -47.35 3.92 22.97
C ILE A 7 -46.63 2.98 21.98
N LEU A 8 -47.34 2.37 21.02
CA LEU A 8 -46.72 1.48 20.04
C LEU A 8 -46.00 2.23 18.89
N ASN A 9 -46.28 3.51 18.66
CA ASN A 9 -45.67 4.26 17.56
C ASN A 9 -44.36 4.97 17.94
N THR A 10 -44.07 5.17 19.22
CA THR A 10 -42.82 5.85 19.62
C THR A 10 -41.63 4.90 19.70
N VAL A 11 -41.85 3.60 19.91
CA VAL A 11 -40.77 2.60 19.92
C VAL A 11 -40.32 2.28 18.49
N GLN A 12 -41.25 2.17 17.53
CA GLN A 12 -40.94 1.98 16.11
C GLN A 12 -40.13 3.15 15.53
N ASP A 13 -40.46 4.39 15.90
CA ASP A 13 -39.74 5.59 15.42
C ASP A 13 -38.35 5.72 16.04
N ILE A 14 -38.16 5.35 17.31
CA ILE A 14 -36.83 5.33 17.94
C ILE A 14 -35.97 4.21 17.34
N GLU A 15 -36.51 2.99 17.15
CA GLU A 15 -35.81 1.88 16.49
C GLU A 15 -35.42 2.23 15.04
N LEU A 16 -36.30 2.90 14.30
CA LEU A 16 -36.01 3.34 12.93
C LEU A 16 -34.98 4.47 12.90
N PHE A 17 -34.99 5.38 13.89
CA PHE A 17 -34.01 6.45 14.04
C PHE A 17 -32.63 5.92 14.45
N PHE A 18 -32.56 4.95 15.37
CA PHE A 18 -31.32 4.27 15.73
C PHE A 18 -30.79 3.41 14.58
N ARG A 19 -31.66 2.72 13.82
CA ARG A 19 -31.26 2.04 12.57
C ARG A 19 -30.74 3.02 11.51
N LYS A 20 -31.33 4.23 11.39
CA LYS A 20 -30.87 5.27 10.45
C LYS A 20 -29.52 5.87 10.87
N ILE A 21 -29.27 6.04 12.17
CA ILE A 21 -27.98 6.49 12.70
C ILE A 21 -26.91 5.42 12.48
N ILE A 22 -27.21 4.13 12.73
CA ILE A 22 -26.23 3.05 12.57
C ILE A 22 -25.95 2.76 11.07
N ILE A 23 -26.91 2.96 10.16
CA ILE A 23 -26.71 2.76 8.71
C ILE A 23 -26.10 4.00 8.01
N PHE A 24 -26.15 5.19 8.64
CA PHE A 24 -25.54 6.43 8.14
C PHE A 24 -24.33 6.89 8.99
N ILE A 25 -23.69 5.99 9.72
CA ILE A 25 -22.24 6.14 9.88
C ILE A 25 -21.70 5.46 8.63
N PRO A 26 -21.24 6.20 7.60
CA PRO A 26 -20.39 5.53 6.63
C PRO A 26 -19.28 4.92 7.49
N GLU A 27 -19.13 3.61 7.41
CA GLU A 27 -17.86 2.97 7.74
C GLU A 27 -16.79 3.57 6.80
N LYS A 28 -16.43 4.85 6.99
CA LYS A 28 -15.02 5.19 7.01
C LYS A 28 -14.49 4.52 8.26
N THR A 29 -14.37 3.20 8.21
CA THR A 29 -13.25 2.54 8.85
C THR A 29 -12.06 3.42 8.49
N LEU A 30 -11.43 4.02 9.48
CA LEU A 30 -10.19 4.77 9.31
C LEU A 30 -9.13 3.74 8.94
N THR A 31 -9.24 3.15 7.75
CA THR A 31 -8.28 2.22 7.21
C THR A 31 -7.04 3.04 7.01
N MET A 32 -6.08 2.83 7.90
CA MET A 32 -4.78 3.45 7.77
C MET A 32 -4.18 2.98 6.47
N LYS A 33 -4.23 3.87 5.48
CA LYS A 33 -3.66 3.65 4.16
C LYS A 33 -2.21 3.19 4.29
N GLY A 34 -1.86 2.22 3.47
CA GLY A 34 -0.52 1.69 3.35
C GLY A 34 0.13 2.20 2.08
N PHE A 35 1.40 2.55 2.15
CA PHE A 35 2.20 2.90 1.00
C PHE A 35 3.36 1.94 0.90
N LEU A 36 3.57 1.36 -0.27
CA LEU A 36 4.85 0.80 -0.68
C LEU A 36 5.62 1.88 -1.41
N TYR A 37 6.93 1.95 -1.21
CA TYR A 37 7.79 2.85 -1.96
C TYR A 37 9.12 2.21 -2.35
N ILE A 38 9.70 2.72 -3.44
CA ILE A 38 11.05 2.39 -3.90
C ILE A 38 11.87 3.67 -3.96
N LEU A 39 13.02 3.66 -3.29
CA LEU A 39 14.02 4.73 -3.36
C LEU A 39 15.23 4.28 -4.16
N LEU A 40 15.77 5.19 -4.97
CA LEU A 40 17.08 5.06 -5.60
C LEU A 40 18.12 5.72 -4.69
N CYS A 41 19.05 4.93 -4.18
CA CYS A 41 20.17 5.39 -3.37
C CYS A 41 21.31 5.94 -4.25
N SER A 42 22.21 6.72 -3.66
CA SER A 42 23.35 7.34 -4.37
C SER A 42 24.33 6.33 -4.99
N ASP A 43 24.39 5.10 -4.48
CA ASP A 43 25.17 3.99 -5.03
C ASP A 43 24.46 3.24 -6.18
N GLY A 44 23.31 3.74 -6.63
CA GLY A 44 22.51 3.12 -7.66
C GLY A 44 21.74 1.88 -7.20
N SER A 45 21.70 1.59 -5.89
CA SER A 45 20.88 0.52 -5.32
C SER A 45 19.42 0.95 -5.13
N TYR A 46 18.50 -0.02 -5.16
CA TYR A 46 17.08 0.22 -4.88
C TYR A 46 16.73 -0.24 -3.46
N TYR A 47 16.25 0.69 -2.64
CA TYR A 47 15.64 0.40 -1.35
C TYR A 47 14.12 0.27 -1.51
N THR A 48 13.53 -0.73 -0.88
CA THR A 48 12.08 -0.98 -0.92
C THR A 48 11.56 -1.05 0.52
N GLY A 49 10.49 -0.32 0.82
CA GLY A 49 9.88 -0.32 2.13
C GLY A 49 8.40 0.06 2.07
N SER A 50 7.71 -0.16 3.19
CA SER A 50 6.32 0.24 3.38
C SER A 50 6.17 1.22 4.55
N THR A 51 5.12 2.02 4.52
CA THR A 51 4.77 2.98 5.58
C THR A 51 3.31 3.39 5.50
N ASN A 52 2.74 3.87 6.60
CA ASN A 52 1.42 4.49 6.62
C ASN A 52 1.46 6.00 6.32
N ASN A 53 2.66 6.61 6.31
CA ASN A 53 2.85 8.02 6.03
C ASN A 53 4.12 8.23 5.19
N LEU A 54 3.93 8.29 3.87
CA LEU A 54 5.02 8.39 2.90
C LEU A 54 5.81 9.70 3.05
N GLU A 55 5.14 10.83 3.21
CA GLU A 55 5.78 12.16 3.33
C GLU A 55 6.68 12.25 4.57
N CYS A 56 6.14 11.86 5.73
CA CYS A 56 6.91 11.83 6.97
C CYS A 56 8.13 10.91 6.83
N ARG A 57 7.97 9.76 6.16
CA ARG A 57 9.06 8.82 5.95
C ARG A 57 10.15 9.37 5.03
N LEU A 58 9.77 10.05 3.94
CA LEU A 58 10.72 10.71 3.05
C LEU A 58 11.50 11.82 3.76
N ALA A 59 10.82 12.63 4.57
CA ALA A 59 11.45 13.67 5.38
C ALA A 59 12.44 13.08 6.41
N GLN A 60 12.10 11.95 7.04
CA GLN A 60 13.01 11.21 7.92
C GLN A 60 14.26 10.73 7.17
N HIS A 61 14.11 10.21 5.95
CA HIS A 61 15.24 9.80 5.14
C HIS A 61 16.12 11.00 4.75
N GLN A 62 15.54 12.09 4.27
CA GLN A 62 16.27 13.30 3.89
C GLN A 62 17.03 13.94 5.07
N SER A 63 16.46 13.91 6.27
CA SER A 63 17.08 14.44 7.48
C SER A 63 18.08 13.49 8.15
N GLY A 64 18.36 12.33 7.55
CA GLY A 64 19.27 11.32 8.11
C GLY A 64 18.75 10.63 9.38
N LYS A 65 17.46 10.80 9.71
CA LYS A 65 16.78 10.14 10.85
C LYS A 65 16.07 8.84 10.46
N GLY A 66 16.17 8.41 9.20
CA GLY A 66 15.64 7.14 8.69
C GLY A 66 16.41 5.90 9.18
N ALA A 67 16.04 4.73 8.66
CA ALA A 67 16.67 3.45 9.01
C ALA A 67 18.21 3.49 8.88
N ASN A 68 18.92 2.76 9.74
CA ASN A 68 20.40 2.71 9.78
C ASN A 68 21.04 2.44 8.40
N HIS A 69 20.35 1.71 7.51
CA HIS A 69 20.80 1.44 6.15
C HIS A 69 20.84 2.69 5.24
N THR A 70 19.93 3.65 5.46
CA THR A 70 19.83 4.92 4.71
C THR A 70 20.66 6.07 5.28
N LYS A 71 21.17 5.95 6.51
CA LYS A 71 22.02 6.98 7.16
C LYS A 71 23.38 7.20 6.47
N LYS A 72 23.90 6.19 5.74
CA LYS A 72 25.22 6.24 5.08
C LYS A 72 25.17 6.43 3.56
N ARG A 73 23.98 6.52 2.95
CA ARG A 73 23.77 6.51 1.48
C ARG A 73 22.80 7.59 1.00
N LEU A 74 22.92 8.78 1.56
CA LEU A 74 22.21 9.97 1.08
C LEU A 74 22.97 10.58 -0.13
N PRO A 75 22.27 11.16 -1.11
CA PRO A 75 20.81 11.31 -1.20
C PRO A 75 20.08 10.04 -1.68
N VAL A 76 18.82 9.90 -1.24
CA VAL A 76 17.88 8.89 -1.74
C VAL A 76 16.74 9.60 -2.49
N ARG A 77 16.44 9.16 -3.71
CA ARG A 77 15.36 9.72 -4.55
C ARG A 77 14.17 8.77 -4.56
N LEU A 78 12.97 9.27 -4.29
CA LEU A 78 11.75 8.49 -4.53
C LEU A 78 11.59 8.28 -6.03
N VAL A 79 11.53 7.01 -6.46
CA VAL A 79 11.36 6.65 -7.88
C VAL A 79 10.04 5.98 -8.18
N TYR A 80 9.37 5.42 -7.17
CA TYR A 80 8.10 4.72 -7.33
C TYR A 80 7.38 4.58 -5.99
N TYR A 81 6.04 4.59 -6.01
CA TYR A 81 5.21 4.22 -4.88
C TYR A 81 3.88 3.58 -5.34
N GLU A 82 3.30 2.74 -4.50
CA GLU A 82 1.95 2.18 -4.65
C GLU A 82 1.16 2.47 -3.37
N GLU A 83 -0.10 2.88 -3.53
CA GLU A 83 -1.03 3.13 -2.44
C GLU A 83 -1.98 1.95 -2.27
N TYR A 84 -2.26 1.61 -1.01
CA TYR A 84 -3.12 0.53 -0.58
C TYR A 84 -4.06 1.02 0.50
N ASP A 85 -5.27 0.45 0.55
CA ASP A 85 -6.24 0.79 1.60
C ASP A 85 -5.76 0.39 3.00
N ARG A 86 -4.88 -0.62 3.09
CA ARG A 86 -4.36 -1.13 4.35
C ARG A 86 -2.84 -1.35 4.30
N ILE A 87 -2.19 -1.15 5.44
CA ILE A 87 -0.73 -1.31 5.59
C ILE A 87 -0.24 -2.75 5.38
N ASP A 88 -1.04 -3.76 5.71
CA ASP A 88 -0.68 -5.17 5.52
C ASP A 88 -0.57 -5.54 4.03
N LEU A 89 -1.41 -4.96 3.17
CA LEU A 89 -1.31 -5.15 1.72
C LEU A 89 -0.01 -4.54 1.17
N ALA A 90 0.33 -3.33 1.62
CA ALA A 90 1.59 -2.69 1.26
C ALA A 90 2.81 -3.50 1.74
N PHE A 91 2.74 -4.11 2.92
CA PHE A 91 3.79 -4.97 3.46
C PHE A 91 3.93 -6.29 2.68
N CYS A 92 2.82 -6.94 2.33
CA CYS A 92 2.84 -8.14 1.48
C CYS A 92 3.48 -7.84 0.12
N ARG A 93 3.15 -6.70 -0.47
CA ARG A 93 3.75 -6.24 -1.72
C ARG A 93 5.24 -5.92 -1.57
N GLU A 94 5.63 -5.26 -0.47
CA GLU A 94 7.04 -5.02 -0.14
C GLU A 94 7.84 -6.33 -0.15
N LYS A 95 7.31 -7.37 0.52
CA LYS A 95 7.96 -8.70 0.55
C LYS A 95 8.07 -9.33 -0.82
N GLN A 96 7.04 -9.20 -1.66
CA GLN A 96 7.09 -9.68 -3.04
C GLN A 96 8.22 -9.01 -3.82
N ILE A 97 8.37 -7.69 -3.71
CA ILE A 97 9.33 -6.91 -4.50
C ILE A 97 10.76 -6.99 -3.94
N GLN A 98 10.93 -7.18 -2.63
CA GLN A 98 12.26 -7.27 -2.02
C GLN A 98 13.15 -8.33 -2.71
N GLY A 99 12.59 -9.47 -3.10
CA GLY A 99 13.28 -10.55 -3.82
C GLY A 99 13.39 -10.38 -5.33
N TRP A 100 12.87 -9.29 -5.91
CA TRP A 100 12.93 -9.09 -7.35
C TRP A 100 14.33 -8.71 -7.84
N SER A 101 14.66 -9.18 -9.04
CA SER A 101 15.83 -8.74 -9.78
C SER A 101 15.74 -7.24 -10.10
N ARG A 102 16.90 -6.62 -10.35
CA ARG A 102 16.98 -5.21 -10.74
C ARG A 102 16.10 -4.90 -11.96
N ARG A 103 16.12 -5.77 -12.97
CA ARG A 103 15.33 -5.63 -14.21
C ARG A 103 13.82 -5.58 -13.93
N LYS A 104 13.32 -6.45 -13.04
CA LYS A 104 11.90 -6.45 -12.64
C LYS A 104 11.50 -5.16 -11.93
N LYS A 105 12.35 -4.66 -11.02
CA LYS A 105 12.10 -3.38 -10.34
C LYS A 105 12.10 -2.21 -11.33
N GLU A 106 13.01 -2.20 -12.30
CA GLU A 106 13.06 -1.16 -13.34
C GLU A 106 11.85 -1.20 -14.27
N ALA A 107 11.36 -2.39 -14.66
CA ALA A 107 10.13 -2.53 -15.42
C ALA A 107 8.92 -1.95 -14.64
N LEU A 108 8.82 -2.24 -13.35
CA LEU A 108 7.78 -1.67 -12.49
C LEU A 108 7.88 -0.14 -12.41
N ILE A 109 9.08 0.40 -12.15
CA ILE A 109 9.32 1.85 -12.05
C ILE A 109 8.98 2.57 -13.37
N LYS A 110 9.22 1.93 -14.52
CA LYS A 110 8.93 2.48 -15.85
C LYS A 110 7.45 2.37 -16.25
N GLY A 111 6.61 1.75 -15.42
CA GLY A 111 5.21 1.51 -15.76
C GLY A 111 5.02 0.44 -16.85
N MET A 112 5.95 -0.51 -16.93
CA MET A 112 5.94 -1.62 -17.89
C MET A 112 5.77 -2.99 -17.19
N PRO A 113 4.70 -3.19 -16.39
CA PRO A 113 4.49 -4.45 -15.65
C PRO A 113 4.27 -5.66 -16.57
N GLU A 114 3.89 -5.45 -17.83
CA GLU A 114 3.72 -6.49 -18.85
C GLU A 114 5.01 -7.26 -19.16
N LEU A 115 6.17 -6.67 -18.87
CA LEU A 115 7.48 -7.33 -19.02
C LEU A 115 7.81 -8.28 -17.87
N LEU A 116 7.07 -8.22 -16.74
CA LEU A 116 7.37 -9.03 -15.56
C LEU A 116 7.33 -10.54 -15.78
N PRO A 117 6.38 -11.12 -16.57
CA PRO A 117 6.38 -12.54 -16.88
C PRO A 117 7.65 -12.98 -17.61
N GLU A 118 8.05 -12.24 -18.65
CA GLU A 118 9.28 -12.51 -19.41
C GLU A 118 10.52 -12.40 -18.51
N LEU A 119 10.59 -11.35 -17.70
CA LEU A 119 11.68 -11.12 -16.75
C LEU A 119 11.71 -12.13 -15.59
N ALA A 120 10.66 -12.95 -15.43
CA ALA A 120 10.59 -14.01 -14.43
C ALA A 120 11.07 -15.38 -14.92
N ILE A 121 11.25 -15.55 -16.22
CA ILE A 121 11.72 -16.81 -16.82
C ILE A 121 13.12 -17.13 -16.28
N ALA A 122 13.31 -18.36 -15.80
CA ALA A 122 14.61 -18.79 -15.33
C ALA A 122 15.55 -19.00 -16.53
N TYR A 123 16.84 -18.69 -16.36
CA TYR A 123 17.81 -18.83 -17.45
C TYR A 123 17.85 -20.24 -18.09
N ARG A 124 17.55 -21.27 -17.29
CA ARG A 124 17.50 -22.66 -17.79
C ARG A 124 16.39 -22.88 -18.82
N ASP A 125 15.27 -22.16 -18.70
CA ASP A 125 14.07 -22.33 -19.54
C ASP A 125 14.19 -21.52 -20.86
N LEU A 126 15.16 -20.61 -20.97
CA LEU A 126 15.42 -19.83 -22.19
C LEU A 126 16.14 -20.63 -23.29
N ARG A 127 16.72 -21.80 -22.98
CA ARG A 127 17.56 -22.56 -23.93
C ARG A 127 16.79 -23.55 -24.79
N GLU A 128 15.51 -23.77 -24.52
CA GLU A 128 14.67 -24.72 -25.28
C GLU A 128 13.91 -24.06 -26.44
N SER A 129 13.87 -22.72 -26.54
CA SER A 129 13.17 -22.01 -27.64
C SER A 129 14.03 -21.73 -28.88
N ASP A 130 15.34 -21.87 -28.76
CA ASP A 130 16.32 -21.50 -29.80
C ASP A 130 17.01 -22.73 -30.44
N ALA A 131 16.55 -23.94 -30.12
CA ALA A 131 17.03 -25.22 -30.65
C ALA A 131 15.95 -25.87 -31.54
#